data_AF-A0A4D4M9L8-F1
#
_entry.id   AF-A0A4D4M9L8-F1
#
_cell.length_a   1.000
_cell.length_b   1.000
_cell.length_c   1.000
_cell.angle_alpha   90.00
_cell.angle_beta   90.00
_cell.angle_gamma   90.00
#
_symmetry.space_group_name_H-M   'P 1'
#
loop_
_entity.id
_entity.type
_entity.pdbx_description
1 polymer ?
#
loop_
_entity_poly.entity_id
_entity_poly.type
_entity_poly.pdbx_seq_one_letter_code
_entity_poly.pdbx_strand_id
1 'polypeptide(L)' 'MIARRGVAHGSGLGKVSRLAERAFARLHQFKRLRTRYERRADLHQGLLEPACSLICFRRLRTSF' A
#
# COMPACT_ATOMS: atom_id res chain seq x y z
N MET A 1 20.65 -10.49 -3.26
CA MET A 1 21.31 -9.40 -4.00
C MET A 1 20.65 -8.08 -3.62
N ILE A 2 21.30 -7.23 -2.83
CA ILE A 2 20.73 -5.93 -2.39
C ILE A 2 21.04 -4.91 -3.48
N ALA A 3 20.01 -4.31 -4.08
CA ALA A 3 20.17 -3.31 -5.13
C ALA A 3 20.83 -2.04 -4.57
N ARG A 4 21.91 -1.57 -5.22
CA ARG A 4 22.62 -0.34 -4.84
C ARG A 4 21.85 0.89 -5.31
N ARG A 5 21.79 1.91 -4.45
CA ARG A 5 21.08 3.18 -4.69
C ARG A 5 21.65 3.85 -5.95
N GLY A 6 20.79 4.13 -6.94
CA GLY A 6 21.16 4.75 -8.22
C GLY A 6 21.20 3.82 -9.45
N VAL A 7 20.99 2.51 -9.27
CA VAL A 7 20.88 1.56 -10.41
C VAL A 7 19.43 1.46 -10.85
N ALA A 8 19.17 1.59 -12.15
CA ALA A 8 17.84 1.36 -12.72
C ALA A 8 17.37 -0.04 -12.35
N HIS A 9 16.35 -0.12 -11.51
CA HIS A 9 15.79 -1.41 -11.10
C HIS A 9 15.04 -1.97 -12.31
N GLY A 10 15.67 -2.94 -13.01
CA GLY A 10 15.17 -3.53 -14.26
C GLY A 10 13.80 -4.24 -14.15
N SER A 11 13.18 -4.22 -12.98
CA SER A 11 11.86 -4.78 -12.66
C SER A 11 10.70 -3.82 -12.93
N GLY A 12 10.92 -2.65 -13.53
CA GLY A 12 9.83 -1.70 -13.85
C GLY A 12 9.16 -1.08 -12.60
N LEU A 13 9.81 -1.18 -11.45
CA LEU A 13 9.32 -0.73 -10.15
C LEU A 13 8.89 0.75 -10.15
N GLY A 14 9.46 1.62 -10.98
CA GLY A 14 9.05 3.04 -11.02
C GLY A 14 7.55 3.27 -11.34
N LYS A 15 6.91 2.39 -12.10
CA LYS A 15 5.49 2.51 -12.47
C LYS A 15 4.57 1.75 -11.50
N VAL A 16 4.97 0.54 -11.10
CA VAL A 16 4.17 -0.33 -10.20
C VAL A 16 4.36 0.05 -8.73
N SER A 17 5.57 0.38 -8.29
CA SER A 17 5.84 0.83 -6.91
C SER A 17 5.16 2.14 -6.61
N ARG A 18 5.03 3.07 -7.56
CA ARG A 18 4.26 4.31 -7.33
C ARG A 18 2.80 4.03 -6.97
N LEU A 19 2.18 2.99 -7.54
CA LEU A 19 0.81 2.61 -7.19
C LEU A 19 0.73 1.97 -5.80
N ALA A 20 1.70 1.12 -5.46
CA ALA A 20 1.81 0.49 -4.15
C ALA A 20 2.11 1.53 -3.06
N GLU A 21 3.10 2.40 -3.25
CA GLU A 21 3.45 3.51 -2.36
C GLU A 21 2.27 4.46 -2.13
N ARG A 22 1.52 4.80 -3.19
CA ARG A 22 0.27 5.59 -3.07
C ARG A 22 -0.81 4.84 -2.30
N ALA A 23 -0.91 3.52 -2.44
CA ALA A 23 -1.82 2.72 -1.63
C ALA A 23 -1.40 2.73 -0.16
N PHE A 24 -0.12 2.51 0.16
CA PHE A 24 0.43 2.61 1.51
C PHE A 24 0.24 4.01 2.13
N ALA A 25 0.42 5.08 1.35
CA ALA A 25 0.14 6.44 1.81
C ALA A 25 -1.35 6.67 2.14
N ARG A 26 -2.27 6.05 1.38
CA ARG A 26 -3.71 6.06 1.69
C ARG A 26 -4.02 5.21 2.92
N LEU A 27 -3.39 4.04 3.06
CA LEU A 27 -3.48 3.19 4.23
C LEU A 27 -3.01 3.91 5.50
N HIS A 28 -1.99 4.78 5.37
CA HIS A 28 -1.50 5.61 6.48
C HIS A 28 -2.53 6.63 7.00
N GLN A 29 -3.55 6.99 6.20
CA GLN A 29 -4.68 7.81 6.66
C GLN A 29 -5.64 7.02 7.57
N PHE A 30 -5.64 5.68 7.49
CA PHE A 30 -6.38 4.82 8.41
C PHE A 30 -5.54 4.64 9.67
N LYS A 31 -5.71 5.54 10.63
CA LYS A 31 -4.89 5.69 11.87
C LYS A 31 -4.62 4.38 12.64
N ARG A 32 -5.49 3.36 12.53
CA ARG A 32 -5.31 2.04 13.16
C ARG A 32 -4.27 1.15 12.47
N LEU A 33 -4.07 1.32 11.15
CA LEU A 33 -3.01 0.65 10.38
C LEU A 33 -1.65 1.35 10.53
N ARG A 34 -1.63 2.59 11.04
CA ARG A 34 -0.39 3.36 11.33
C ARG A 34 0.38 2.76 12.50
N THR A 35 -0.34 2.18 13.46
CA THR A 35 0.24 1.65 14.68
C THR A 35 0.90 0.31 14.37
N ARG A 36 2.23 0.32 14.16
CA ARG A 36 3.08 -0.88 14.05
C ARG A 36 3.00 -1.85 15.24
N TYR A 37 2.28 -1.47 16.31
CA TYR A 37 2.15 -2.22 17.55
C TYR A 37 0.98 -3.21 17.61
N GLU A 38 0.11 -3.28 16.60
CA GLU A 38 -0.84 -4.40 16.51
C GLU A 38 0.00 -5.68 16.29
N ARG A 39 0.33 -6.39 17.38
CA ARG A 39 1.31 -7.49 17.37
C ARG A 39 0.81 -8.74 16.63
N ARG A 40 -0.47 -8.78 16.26
CA ARG A 40 -1.15 -9.88 15.57
C ARG A 40 -1.38 -9.53 14.11
N ALA A 41 -0.75 -10.30 13.22
CA ALA A 41 -0.92 -10.16 11.78
C ALA A 41 -2.38 -10.29 11.34
N ASP A 42 -3.18 -11.07 12.06
CA ASP A 42 -4.60 -11.31 11.73
C ASP A 42 -5.46 -10.06 11.90
N LEU A 43 -5.20 -9.26 12.94
CA LEU A 43 -5.91 -7.99 13.17
C LEU A 43 -5.52 -6.95 12.12
N HIS A 44 -4.24 -6.92 11.71
CA HIS A 44 -3.79 -6.10 10.60
C HIS A 44 -4.46 -6.51 9.30
N GLN A 45 -4.50 -7.81 8.99
CA GLN A 45 -5.11 -8.32 7.77
C GLN A 45 -6.61 -7.99 7.73
N GLY A 46 -7.33 -8.18 8.84
CA GLY A 46 -8.75 -7.82 8.94
C GLY A 46 -9.05 -6.33 8.79
N LEU A 47 -8.07 -5.44 9.06
CA LEU A 47 -8.19 -4.01 8.78
C LEU A 47 -7.71 -3.64 7.36
N LEU A 48 -6.78 -4.41 6.81
CA LEU A 48 -6.19 -4.20 5.49
C LEU A 48 -7.20 -4.49 4.37
N GLU A 49 -7.91 -5.61 4.44
CA GLU A 49 -8.90 -6.02 3.44
C GLU A 49 -10.00 -4.98 3.17
N PRO A 50 -10.71 -4.46 4.19
CA PRO A 50 -11.72 -3.42 3.97
C PRO A 50 -11.10 -2.10 3.51
N ALA A 51 -9.89 -1.76 3.97
CA ALA A 51 -9.20 -0.54 3.52
C ALA A 51 -8.82 -0.61 2.04
N CYS A 52 -8.29 -1.75 1.58
CA CYS A 52 -8.00 -2.01 0.17
C CYS A 52 -9.27 -1.97 -0.68
N SER A 53 -10.36 -2.61 -0.23
CA SER A 53 -11.66 -2.60 -0.91
C SER A 53 -12.20 -1.17 -1.09
N LEU A 54 -12.14 -0.34 -0.04
CA LEU A 54 -12.54 1.06 -0.11
C LEU A 54 -11.66 1.90 -1.04
N ILE A 55 -10.34 1.65 -1.05
CA ILE A 55 -9.42 2.33 -1.97
C ILE A 55 -9.72 1.96 -3.43
N CYS A 56 -9.98 0.68 -3.71
CA CYS A 56 -10.38 0.18 -5.02
C CYS A 56 -11.72 0.79 -5.46
N PHE A 57 -12.72 0.78 -4.60
CA PHE A 57 -14.03 1.39 -4.87
C PHE A 57 -13.90 2.89 -5.20
N ARG A 58 -13.12 3.63 -4.41
CA ARG A 58 -12.87 5.07 -4.69
C ARG A 58 -12.16 5.29 -6.02
N ARG A 59 -11.19 4.44 -6.38
CA ARG A 59 -10.50 4.52 -7.68
C ARG A 59 -11.45 4.23 -8.84
N LEU A 60 -12.28 3.20 -8.72
CA LEU A 60 -13.28 2.86 -9.73
C LEU A 60 -14.26 4.02 -9.93
N ARG A 61 -14.79 4.58 -8.85
CA ARG A 61 -15.73 5.72 -8.92
C ARG A 61 -15.13 7.01 -9.50
N THR A 62 -13.81 7.18 -9.43
CA THR A 62 -13.13 8.32 -10.07
C THR A 62 -12.71 8.05 -11.52
N SER A 63 -12.78 6.79 -11.97
CA SER A 63 -12.35 6.38 -13.31
C SER A 63 -13.51 6.31 -14.31
N PHE A 64 -14.76 6.35 -13.83
CA PHE A 64 -15.97 6.61 -14.60
C PHE A 64 -16.37 8.07 -14.40
#